data_AF-A0A822EX72-F1
#
_entry.id   AF-A0A822EX72-F1
#
_cell.length_a   1.000
_cell.length_b   1.000
_cell.length_c   1.000
_cell.angle_alpha   90.00
_cell.angle_beta   90.00
_cell.angle_gamma   90.00
#
_symmetry.space_group_name_H-M   'P 1'
#
loop_
_entity.id
_entity.type
_entity.pdbx_description
1 polymer ?
#
loop_
_entity_poly.entity_id
_entity_poly.type
_entity_poly.pdbx_seq_one_letter_code
_entity_poly.pdbx_strand_id
1 'polypeptide(L)'
;MNQTRINRDGYFIIFSDETRHRLLNQAQCLDRIRALIRDASLVPKGLSDEERKTIEERKKVSSNERVIRKRIQSLNKQERRPSSTDLS
;
A
#
# COMPACT_ATOMS: atom_id res chain seq x y z
N MET A 1 1.30 2.51 -8.53
CA MET A 1 1.57 1.60 -9.67
C MET A 1 0.44 0.58 -9.74
N ASN A 2 -0.65 0.91 -10.44
CA ASN A 2 -1.76 -0.01 -10.70
C ASN A 2 -1.84 -0.20 -12.22
N GLN A 3 -0.93 -1.00 -12.76
CA GLN A 3 -1.07 -1.49 -14.13
C GLN A 3 -1.86 -2.80 -14.03
N THR A 4 -3.19 -2.72 -14.14
CA THR A 4 -4.00 -3.92 -14.29
C THR A 4 -3.55 -4.64 -15.56
N ARG A 5 -3.03 -5.86 -15.43
CA ARG A 5 -2.60 -6.70 -16.58
C ARG A 5 -3.78 -7.33 -17.32
N ILE A 6 -4.99 -6.82 -17.11
CA ILE A 6 -6.23 -7.30 -17.71
C ILE A 6 -6.69 -6.23 -18.69
N ASN A 7 -6.92 -6.61 -19.94
CA ASN A 7 -7.43 -5.70 -20.97
C ASN A 7 -8.96 -5.53 -20.86
N ARG A 8 -9.55 -4.67 -21.72
CA ARG A 8 -11.00 -4.41 -21.75
C ARG A 8 -11.84 -5.66 -21.96
N ASP A 9 -11.31 -6.64 -22.68
CA ASP A 9 -11.99 -7.89 -23.02
C ASP A 9 -11.80 -8.98 -21.95
N GLY A 10 -11.11 -8.66 -20.85
CA GLY A 10 -10.89 -9.59 -19.73
C GLY A 10 -9.71 -10.54 -19.91
N TYR A 11 -8.88 -10.37 -20.93
CA TYR A 11 -7.67 -11.19 -21.11
C TYR A 11 -6.52 -10.70 -20.23
N PHE A 12 -5.86 -11.65 -19.57
CA PHE A 12 -4.62 -11.39 -18.82
C PHE A 12 -3.41 -11.42 -19.75
N ILE A 13 -2.70 -10.30 -19.84
CA ILE A 13 -1.56 -10.12 -20.74
C ILE A 13 -0.25 -10.23 -19.95
N ILE A 14 0.62 -11.16 -20.40
CA ILE A 14 1.99 -11.29 -19.92
C ILE A 14 2.91 -11.23 -21.14
N PHE A 15 3.95 -10.43 -21.04
CA PHE A 15 4.99 -10.34 -22.06
C PHE A 15 6.38 -10.43 -21.41
N SER A 16 7.36 -10.88 -22.19
CA SER A 16 8.78 -10.86 -21.82
C SER A 16 9.60 -10.46 -23.04
N ASP A 17 10.53 -9.54 -22.84
CA ASP A 17 11.49 -9.03 -23.82
C ASP A 17 12.94 -9.13 -23.31
N GLU A 18 13.18 -9.95 -22.28
CA GLU A 18 14.48 -10.06 -21.62
C GLU A 18 15.57 -10.63 -22.52
N THR A 19 15.21 -11.49 -23.48
CA THR A 19 16.16 -12.11 -24.40
C THR A 19 15.82 -11.80 -25.85
N ARG A 20 16.83 -11.88 -26.73
CA ARG A 20 16.61 -11.82 -28.19
C ARG A 20 15.97 -13.10 -28.76
N HIS A 21 15.88 -14.17 -27.98
CA HIS A 21 15.37 -15.46 -28.43
C HIS A 21 13.90 -15.63 -28.03
N ARG A 22 13.01 -15.69 -29.03
CA ARG A 22 11.57 -15.83 -28.81
C ARG A 22 11.19 -17.03 -27.93
N LEU A 23 11.85 -18.18 -28.11
CA LEU A 23 11.57 -19.39 -27.33
C LEU A 23 11.90 -19.22 -25.84
N LEU A 24 12.98 -18.52 -25.52
CA LEU A 24 13.33 -18.22 -24.13
C LEU A 24 12.31 -17.27 -23.51
N ASN A 25 11.92 -16.21 -24.23
CA ASN A 25 10.89 -15.29 -23.75
C ASN A 25 9.53 -16.01 -23.57
N GLN A 26 9.20 -16.97 -24.42
CA GLN A 26 8.00 -17.79 -24.28
C GLN A 26 8.05 -18.67 -23.03
N ALA A 27 9.17 -19.35 -22.78
CA ALA A 27 9.37 -20.16 -21.58
C ALA A 27 9.23 -19.31 -20.31
N GLN A 28 9.85 -18.13 -20.27
CA GLN A 28 9.74 -17.19 -19.17
C GLN A 28 8.29 -16.74 -18.91
N CYS A 29 7.52 -16.44 -19.97
CA CYS A 29 6.10 -16.10 -19.83
C CYS A 29 5.31 -17.25 -19.20
N LEU A 30 5.55 -18.50 -19.64
CA LEU A 30 4.88 -19.68 -19.07
C LEU A 30 5.27 -19.91 -17.60
N ASP A 31 6.53 -19.69 -17.24
CA ASP A 31 6.99 -19.83 -15.85
C ASP A 31 6.39 -18.76 -14.95
N ARG A 32 6.25 -17.52 -15.43
CA ARG A 32 5.52 -16.47 -14.71
C ARG A 32 4.05 -16.83 -14.50
N ILE A 33 3.37 -17.41 -15.50
CA ILE A 33 1.98 -17.91 -15.34
C ILE A 33 1.93 -18.97 -14.24
N ARG A 34 2.83 -19.95 -14.29
CA ARG A 34 2.89 -21.03 -13.28
C ARG A 34 3.11 -20.49 -11.87
N ALA A 35 4.03 -19.54 -11.71
CA ALA A 35 4.28 -18.90 -10.42
C ALA A 35 3.03 -18.18 -9.90
N LEU A 36 2.38 -17.36 -10.73
CA LEU A 36 1.16 -16.66 -10.35
C LEU A 36 0.03 -17.61 -9.93
N ILE A 37 -0.16 -18.72 -10.65
CA ILE A 37 -1.17 -19.74 -10.29
C ILE A 37 -0.81 -20.39 -8.95
N ARG A 38 0.46 -20.75 -8.73
CA ARG A 38 0.92 -21.34 -7.47
C ARG A 38 0.70 -20.37 -6.30
N ASP A 39 1.10 -19.12 -6.46
CA ASP A 39 0.95 -18.08 -5.44
C ASP A 39 -0.53 -17.82 -5.12
N ALA A 40 -1.39 -17.78 -6.14
CA ALA A 40 -2.83 -17.61 -5.95
C ALA A 40 -3.51 -18.86 -5.34
N SER A 41 -2.98 -20.06 -5.60
CA SER A 41 -3.49 -21.31 -5.03
C SER A 41 -3.10 -21.50 -3.57
N LEU A 42 -2.02 -20.85 -3.12
CA LEU A 42 -1.64 -20.81 -1.72
C LEU A 42 -2.68 -19.97 -0.98
N VAL A 43 -3.47 -20.62 -0.12
CA VAL A 43 -4.34 -19.90 0.81
C VAL A 43 -3.43 -19.01 1.65
N PRO A 44 -3.57 -17.68 1.60
CA PRO A 44 -2.75 -16.81 2.43
C PRO A 44 -2.97 -17.25 3.87
N LYS A 45 -1.90 -17.59 4.58
CA LYS A 45 -1.97 -17.94 5.99
C LYS A 45 -2.73 -16.80 6.67
N GLY A 46 -3.87 -17.11 7.28
CA GLY A 46 -4.62 -16.11 8.01
C GLY A 46 -3.70 -15.46 9.04
N LEU A 47 -3.77 -14.14 9.18
CA LEU A 47 -3.01 -13.41 10.19
C LEU A 47 -3.19 -14.09 11.55
N SER A 48 -2.07 -14.44 12.19
CA SER A 48 -2.05 -14.94 13.57
C SER A 48 -2.69 -13.92 14.51
N ASP A 49 -3.26 -14.37 15.62
CA ASP A 49 -3.88 -13.46 16.59
C ASP A 49 -2.88 -12.42 17.13
N GLU A 50 -1.60 -12.79 17.25
CA GLU A 50 -0.51 -11.89 17.64
C GLU A 50 -0.24 -10.80 16.58
N GLU A 51 -0.25 -11.18 15.30
CA GLU A 51 -0.06 -10.25 14.18
C GLU A 51 -1.24 -9.27 14.09
N ARG A 52 -2.47 -9.75 14.32
CA ARG A 52 -3.67 -8.90 14.37
C ARG A 52 -3.58 -7.87 15.49
N LYS A 53 -3.19 -8.29 16.70
CA LYS A 53 -2.98 -7.39 17.84
C LYS A 53 -1.93 -6.33 17.53
N THR A 54 -0.81 -6.74 16.94
CA THR A 54 0.27 -5.83 16.55
C THR A 54 -0.20 -4.77 15.54
N ILE A 55 -1.00 -5.17 14.54
CA ILE A 55 -1.60 -4.25 13.57
C ILE A 55 -2.55 -3.27 14.27
N GLU A 56 -3.36 -3.75 15.21
CA GLU A 56 -4.29 -2.92 15.97
C GLU A 56 -3.57 -1.91 16.87
N GLU A 57 -2.52 -2.33 17.55
CA GLU A 57 -1.66 -1.45 18.36
C GLU A 57 -1.01 -0.36 17.51
N ARG A 58 -0.43 -0.73 16.35
CA ARG A 58 0.13 0.25 15.40
C ARG A 58 -0.91 1.25 14.94
N LYS A 59 -2.15 0.82 14.69
CA LYS A 59 -3.27 1.72 14.35
C LYS A 59 -3.62 2.66 15.50
N LYS A 60 -3.64 2.17 16.75
CA LYS A 60 -3.88 2.98 17.95
C LYS A 60 -2.80 4.05 18.12
N VAL A 61 -1.53 3.67 18.03
CA VAL A 61 -0.37 4.60 18.11
C VAL A 61 -0.48 5.67 17.04
N SER A 62 -0.64 5.29 15.77
CA SER A 62 -0.78 6.25 14.66
C SER A 62 -1.97 7.19 14.84
N SER A 63 -3.09 6.69 15.38
CA SER A 63 -4.26 7.52 15.67
C SER A 63 -3.99 8.53 16.78
N ASN A 64 -3.30 8.11 17.86
CA ASN A 64 -2.92 8.99 18.96
C ASN A 64 -1.94 10.07 18.50
N GLU A 65 -0.90 9.69 17.75
CA GLU A 65 0.06 10.64 17.17
C GLU A 65 -0.64 11.68 16.28
N ARG A 66 -1.60 11.25 15.45
CA ARG A 66 -2.41 12.16 14.64
C ARG A 66 -3.17 13.17 15.50
N VAL A 67 -3.78 12.73 16.60
CA VAL A 67 -4.51 13.61 17.53
C VAL A 67 -3.56 14.60 18.20
N ILE A 68 -2.42 14.14 18.71
CA ILE A 68 -1.40 14.99 19.34
C ILE A 68 -0.91 16.05 18.36
N ARG A 69 -0.55 15.65 17.13
CA ARG A 69 -0.11 16.57 16.07
C ARG A 69 -1.17 17.63 15.77
N LYS A 70 -2.44 17.23 15.65
CA LYS A 70 -3.56 18.18 15.45
C LYS A 70 -3.72 19.14 16.62
N ARG A 71 -3.53 18.68 17.87
CA ARG A 71 -3.61 19.52 19.06
C ARG A 71 -2.48 20.56 19.09
N ILE A 72 -1.25 20.15 18.83
CA ILE A 72 -0.09 21.05 18.73
C ILE A 72 -0.32 22.11 17.64
N GLN A 73 -0.76 21.69 16.45
CA GLN A 73 -1.08 22.64 15.37
C GLN A 73 -2.17 23.63 15.75
N SER A 74 -3.20 23.19 16.49
CA SER A 74 -4.27 24.07 16.98
C SER A 74 -3.75 25.09 17.99
N LEU A 75 -2.90 24.66 18.94
CA LEU A 75 -2.31 25.55 19.95
C LEU A 75 -1.41 26.60 19.30
N ASN A 76 -0.49 26.18 18.41
CA ASN A 76 0.35 27.10 17.65
C ASN A 76 -0.47 28.11 16.84
N LYS A 77 -1.64 27.70 16.32
CA LYS A 77 -2.54 28.60 15.60
C LYS A 77 -3.25 29.59 16.54
N GLN A 78 -3.56 29.19 17.77
CA GLN A 78 -4.15 30.07 18.78
C GLN A 78 -3.14 31.10 19.27
N GLU A 79 -1.90 30.70 19.55
CA GLU A 79 -0.81 31.60 19.97
C GLU A 79 -0.46 32.65 18.91
N ARG A 80 -0.57 32.29 17.63
CA ARG A 80 -0.36 33.23 16.51
C ARG A 80 -1.50 34.23 16.31
N ARG A 81 -2.62 34.11 17.03
CA ARG A 81 -3.70 35.09 16.93
C ARG A 81 -3.26 36.35 17.70
N PRO A 82 -3.34 37.54 17.10
CA PRO A 82 -3.03 38.77 17.82
C PRO A 82 -3.95 38.89 19.03
N SER A 83 -3.39 39.29 20.16
CA SER A 83 -4.18 39.57 21.36
C SER A 83 -5.14 40.71 21.03
N SER A 84 -6.41 40.61 21.40
CA SER A 84 -7.38 41.69 21.20
C SER A 84 -7.05 42.95 22.02
N THR A 85 -6.00 42.91 22.84
CA THR A 85 -5.49 43.98 23.69
C THR A 85 -4.43 44.86 23.02
N ASP A 86 -3.90 44.49 21.84
CA ASP A 86 -2.88 45.28 21.10
C ASP A 86 -3.48 46.29 20.09
N LEU A 87 -4.80 46.53 20.15
CA LEU A 87 -5.56 47.42 19.25
C LEU A 87 -6.18 48.63 19.96
N SER A 88 -5.67 49.01 21.14
CA SER A 88 -6.11 50.21 21.90
C SER A 88 -4.98 51.22 22.04
#